data_AF-A0A093Q8C9-F1
#
_entry.id   AF-A0A093Q8C9-F1
#
_cell.length_a   1.000
_cell.length_b   1.000
_cell.length_c   1.000
_cell.angle_alpha   90.00
_cell.angle_beta   90.00
_cell.angle_gamma   90.00
#
_symmetry.space_group_name_H-M   'P 1'
#
loop_
_entity.id
_entity.type
_entity.pdbx_description
1 polymer ?
#
loop_
_entity_poly.entity_id
_entity_poly.type
_entity_poly.pdbx_seq_one_letter_code
_entity_poly.pdbx_strand_id
1 'polypeptide(L)'
;AEKEVAEPEVRMVNGKPKKVRKPRTIYSSFQLAALQRRFQKPQSLALPERAELAASLGLTQTQVKIWFQNKRSKIKKIMKNGEMPPEHSPSSSDPMACNSPQSPAVWE
;
A
#
# COMPACT_ATOMS: atom_id res chain seq x y z
N ALA A 1 23.46 -23.66 -12.52
CA ALA A 1 22.73 -22.85 -11.53
C ALA A 1 21.24 -23.02 -11.79
N GLU A 2 20.68 -24.08 -11.20
CA GLU A 2 19.29 -24.46 -11.30
C GLU A 2 18.44 -23.39 -10.63
N LYS A 3 17.57 -22.73 -11.40
CA LYS A 3 16.51 -21.90 -10.82
C LYS A 3 15.34 -22.82 -10.54
N GLU A 4 15.23 -23.28 -9.30
CA GLU A 4 14.01 -23.87 -8.78
C GLU A 4 12.85 -22.90 -9.01
N VAL A 5 11.97 -23.26 -9.94
CA VAL A 5 10.69 -22.61 -10.14
C VAL A 5 9.77 -23.20 -9.08
N ALA A 6 9.66 -22.51 -7.94
CA ALA A 6 8.69 -22.84 -6.91
C ALA A 6 7.28 -22.90 -7.53
N GLU A 7 6.71 -24.10 -7.58
CA GLU A 7 5.36 -24.33 -8.08
C GLU A 7 4.35 -23.47 -7.31
N PRO A 8 3.42 -22.79 -7.99
CA PRO A 8 2.38 -22.05 -7.31
C PRO A 8 1.37 -23.03 -6.71
N GLU A 9 1.52 -23.35 -5.42
CA GLU A 9 0.60 -24.25 -4.73
C GLU A 9 -0.84 -23.73 -4.80
N VAL A 10 -1.67 -24.41 -5.62
CA VAL A 10 -3.04 -24.03 -5.90
C VAL A 10 -3.94 -24.62 -4.82
N ARG A 11 -4.14 -23.88 -3.72
CA ARG A 11 -5.09 -24.31 -2.67
C ARG A 11 -6.53 -24.20 -3.19
N MET A 12 -7.23 -25.33 -3.25
CA MET A 12 -8.63 -25.39 -3.65
C MET A 12 -9.54 -24.95 -2.50
N VAL A 13 -10.37 -23.93 -2.72
CA VAL A 13 -11.40 -23.48 -1.77
C VAL A 13 -12.73 -23.41 -2.51
N ASN A 14 -13.69 -24.26 -2.10
CA ASN A 14 -15.03 -24.43 -2.70
C ASN A 14 -15.03 -24.90 -4.18
N GLY A 15 -14.15 -25.83 -4.56
CA GLY A 15 -14.16 -26.44 -5.90
C GLY A 15 -13.75 -25.52 -7.05
N LYS A 16 -13.25 -24.33 -6.75
CA LYS A 16 -12.74 -23.35 -7.73
C LYS A 16 -11.27 -23.07 -7.42
N PRO A 17 -10.35 -23.13 -8.40
CA PRO A 17 -8.94 -22.81 -8.17
C PRO A 17 -8.82 -21.32 -7.82
N LYS A 18 -8.73 -21.03 -6.52
CA LYS A 18 -8.43 -19.68 -6.03
C LYS A 18 -6.92 -19.59 -5.88
N LYS A 19 -6.29 -18.80 -6.75
CA LYS A 19 -4.87 -18.46 -6.63
C LYS A 19 -4.64 -17.89 -5.23
N VAL A 20 -3.84 -18.57 -4.42
CA VAL A 20 -3.46 -18.10 -3.07
C VAL A 20 -2.91 -16.68 -3.22
N ARG A 21 -3.54 -15.71 -2.55
CA ARG A 21 -3.09 -14.32 -2.61
C ARG A 21 -1.75 -14.25 -1.89
N LYS A 22 -0.78 -13.54 -2.47
CA LYS A 22 0.51 -13.29 -1.81
C LYS A 22 0.26 -12.63 -0.45
N PRO A 23 0.97 -13.05 0.61
CA PRO A 23 0.90 -12.38 1.90
C PRO A 23 1.22 -10.89 1.75
N ARG A 24 0.55 -10.05 2.54
CA ARG A 24 0.76 -8.59 2.48
C ARG A 24 2.17 -8.26 2.96
N THR A 25 2.93 -7.56 2.13
CA THR A 25 4.23 -7.01 2.51
C THR A 25 4.03 -5.70 3.28
N ILE A 26 4.73 -5.55 4.40
CA ILE A 26 4.85 -4.29 5.14
C ILE A 26 6.20 -3.66 4.79
N TYR A 27 6.19 -2.39 4.39
CA TYR A 27 7.41 -1.65 4.10
C TYR A 27 8.00 -1.05 5.38
N SER A 28 9.33 -1.01 5.48
CA SER A 28 10.00 -0.36 6.61
C SER A 28 9.83 1.16 6.57
N SER A 29 10.08 1.83 7.70
CA SER A 29 10.06 3.30 7.79
C SER A 29 11.00 3.96 6.76
N PHE A 30 12.20 3.41 6.61
CA PHE A 30 13.18 3.86 5.62
C PHE A 30 12.65 3.75 4.19
N GLN A 31 12.03 2.61 3.83
CA GLN A 31 11.47 2.40 2.50
C GLN A 31 10.34 3.39 2.22
N LEU A 32 9.44 3.61 3.18
CA LEU A 32 8.35 4.58 3.05
C LEU A 32 8.87 6.01 2.86
N ALA A 33 9.85 6.42 3.67
CA ALA A 33 10.45 7.76 3.58
C ALA A 33 11.10 8.00 2.21
N ALA A 34 11.81 7.01 1.68
CA ALA A 34 12.43 7.10 0.36
C ALA A 34 11.37 7.16 -0.77
N LEU A 35 10.32 6.34 -0.69
CA LEU A 35 9.20 6.37 -1.64
C LEU A 35 8.48 7.73 -1.60
N GLN A 36 8.24 8.28 -0.42
CA GLN A 36 7.64 9.60 -0.22
C GLN A 36 8.54 10.71 -0.78
N ARG A 37 9.85 10.66 -0.51
CA ARG A 37 10.82 11.65 -1.02
C ARG A 37 10.86 11.68 -2.55
N ARG A 38 10.69 10.54 -3.22
CA ARG A 38 10.56 10.49 -4.68
C ARG A 38 9.19 10.96 -5.15
N PHE A 39 8.14 10.76 -4.36
CA PHE A 39 6.78 11.22 -4.63
C PHE A 39 6.58 12.70 -4.23
N GLN A 40 7.38 13.62 -4.79
CA GLN A 40 7.18 15.07 -4.57
C GLN A 40 6.14 15.67 -5.51
N LYS A 41 6.08 15.17 -6.74
CA LYS A 41 5.08 15.56 -7.74
C LYS A 41 4.36 14.31 -8.21
N PRO A 42 3.06 14.39 -8.56
CA PRO A 42 2.31 13.28 -9.12
C PRO A 42 2.75 12.99 -10.57
N GLN A 43 4.03 12.64 -10.75
CA GLN A 43 4.61 12.25 -12.02
C GLN A 43 4.78 10.73 -12.03
N SER A 44 4.47 10.11 -13.18
CA SER A 44 4.74 8.69 -13.36
C SER A 44 6.26 8.50 -13.43
N LEU A 45 6.83 7.66 -12.55
CA LEU A 45 8.25 7.29 -12.67
C LEU A 45 8.52 6.62 -14.01
N ALA A 46 9.56 7.10 -14.70
CA ALA A 46 10.07 6.45 -15.89
C ALA A 46 10.61 5.05 -15.54
N LEU A 47 10.69 4.17 -16.54
CA LEU A 47 11.19 2.81 -16.35
C LEU A 47 12.58 2.74 -15.68
N PRO A 48 13.59 3.54 -16.09
CA PRO A 48 14.92 3.50 -15.45
C PRO A 48 14.88 3.97 -14.00
N GLU A 49 14.19 5.07 -13.70
CA GLU A 49 14.07 5.61 -12.33
C GLU A 49 13.40 4.62 -11.37
N ARG A 50 12.41 3.86 -11.88
CA ARG A 50 11.75 2.81 -11.12
C ARG A 50 12.69 1.66 -10.80
N ALA A 51 13.53 1.26 -11.74
CA ALA A 51 14.50 0.19 -11.54
C ALA A 51 15.55 0.58 -10.49
N GLU A 52 16.06 1.80 -10.56
CA GLU A 52 17.03 2.33 -9.59
C GLU A 52 16.44 2.42 -8.17
N LEU A 53 15.21 2.93 -8.04
CA LEU A 53 14.53 3.02 -6.74
C LEU A 53 14.21 1.64 -6.16
N ALA A 54 13.82 0.69 -7.00
CA ALA A 54 13.57 -0.69 -6.62
C ALA A 54 14.86 -1.35 -6.08
N ALA A 55 15.96 -1.23 -6.82
CA ALA A 55 17.27 -1.73 -6.41
C ALA A 55 17.74 -1.13 -5.08
N SER A 56 17.62 0.21 -4.92
CA SER A 56 18.04 0.91 -3.71
C SER A 56 17.27 0.53 -2.45
N LEU A 57 16.00 0.10 -2.60
CA LEU A 57 15.12 -0.23 -1.47
C LEU A 57 14.95 -1.72 -1.22
N GLY A 58 15.59 -2.58 -2.04
CA GLY A 58 15.38 -4.02 -2.00
C GLY A 58 13.94 -4.42 -2.35
N LEU A 59 13.26 -3.63 -3.19
CA LEU A 59 11.89 -3.86 -3.63
C LEU A 59 11.88 -4.29 -5.10
N THR A 60 10.79 -4.92 -5.53
CA THR A 60 10.56 -5.18 -6.96
C THR A 60 10.00 -3.94 -7.65
N GLN A 61 10.27 -3.78 -8.95
CA GLN A 61 9.68 -2.71 -9.77
C GLN A 61 8.15 -2.72 -9.70
N THR A 62 7.54 -3.90 -9.57
CA THR A 62 6.09 -4.08 -9.41
C THR A 62 5.60 -3.52 -8.08
N GLN A 63 6.30 -3.76 -6.97
CA GLN A 63 5.95 -3.19 -5.66
C GLN A 63 6.04 -1.66 -5.68
N VAL A 64 7.09 -1.10 -6.27
CA VAL A 64 7.21 0.36 -6.47
C VAL A 64 6.05 0.88 -7.31
N LYS A 65 5.72 0.23 -8.43
CA LYS A 65 4.58 0.62 -9.28
C LYS A 65 3.24 0.62 -8.51
N ILE A 66 2.95 -0.45 -7.76
CA ILE A 66 1.72 -0.59 -6.97
C ILE A 66 1.67 0.49 -5.88
N TRP A 67 2.78 0.77 -5.20
CA TRP A 67 2.83 1.82 -4.18
C TRP A 67 2.50 3.19 -4.77
N PHE A 68 3.08 3.55 -5.93
CA PHE A 68 2.79 4.81 -6.61
C PHE A 68 1.34 4.89 -7.12
N GLN A 69 0.76 3.77 -7.58
CA GLN A 69 -0.65 3.70 -7.93
C GLN A 69 -1.55 3.95 -6.71
N ASN A 70 -1.27 3.28 -5.59
CA ASN A 70 -2.02 3.45 -4.35
C ASN A 70 -1.92 4.88 -3.80
N LYS A 71 -0.73 5.50 -3.84
CA LYS A 71 -0.52 6.88 -3.39
C LYS A 71 -1.32 7.87 -4.24
N ARG A 72 -1.31 7.74 -5.58
CA ARG A 72 -2.13 8.57 -6.48
C ARG A 72 -3.63 8.38 -6.25
N SER A 73 -4.08 7.13 -6.08
CA SER A 73 -5.48 6.83 -5.78
C SER A 73 -5.94 7.46 -4.47
N LYS A 74 -5.09 7.43 -3.42
CA LYS A 74 -5.37 8.10 -2.14
C LYS A 74 -5.53 9.60 -2.32
N ILE A 75 -4.63 10.26 -3.05
CA ILE A 75 -4.71 11.71 -3.32
C ILE A 75 -5.97 12.04 -4.12
N LYS A 76 -6.26 11.29 -5.18
CA LYS A 76 -7.47 11.50 -5.98
C LYS A 76 -8.74 11.36 -5.14
N LYS A 77 -8.78 10.39 -4.21
CA LYS A 77 -9.90 10.21 -3.29
C LYS A 77 -10.03 11.40 -2.33
N ILE A 78 -8.93 11.88 -1.77
CA ILE A 78 -8.87 13.07 -0.92
C ILE A 78 -9.40 14.31 -1.64
N MET A 79 -8.90 14.57 -2.86
CA MET A 79 -9.31 15.73 -3.66
C MET A 79 -10.79 15.68 -4.08
N LYS A 80 -11.33 14.49 -4.32
CA LYS A 80 -12.73 14.27 -4.69
C LYS A 80 -13.69 14.42 -3.51
N ASN A 81 -13.23 14.08 -2.30
CA ASN A 81 -14.03 14.03 -1.08
C ASN A 81 -13.87 15.29 -0.20
N GLY A 82 -13.06 16.28 -0.59
CA GLY A 82 -12.87 17.54 0.14
C GLY A 82 -12.09 17.42 1.46
N GLU A 83 -11.73 16.21 1.89
CA GLU A 83 -11.05 15.94 3.16
C GLU A 83 -9.52 16.05 2.98
N MET A 84 -9.02 17.29 2.90
CA MET A 84 -7.59 17.61 2.92
C MET A 84 -6.95 17.13 4.25
N PRO A 85 -5.88 16.30 4.23
CA PRO A 85 -5.10 16.06 5.43
C PRO A 85 -4.22 17.30 5.67
N PRO A 86 -4.24 17.91 6.86
CA PRO A 86 -3.22 18.88 7.22
C PRO A 86 -1.89 18.14 7.39
N GLU A 87 -0.92 18.44 6.53
CA GLU A 87 0.47 18.08 6.76
C GLU A 87 1.01 19.01 7.86
N HIS A 88 1.55 18.41 8.93
CA HIS A 88 2.35 19.02 9.99
C HIS A 88 1.67 20.03 10.94
N SER A 89 1.17 19.53 12.08
CA SER A 89 1.32 20.22 13.37
C SER A 89 1.17 19.23 14.54
N PRO A 90 2.22 18.94 15.34
CA PRO A 90 2.08 18.21 16.60
C PRO A 90 1.85 19.23 17.72
N SER A 91 0.70 19.89 17.74
CA SER A 91 0.27 20.67 18.90
C SER A 91 -1.23 20.93 18.80
N SER A 92 -2.01 20.00 19.34
CA SER A 92 -3.07 20.32 20.30
C SER A 92 -3.73 19.03 20.74
N SER A 93 -3.70 18.82 22.04
CA SER A 93 -4.63 18.04 22.86
C SER A 93 -6.07 18.14 22.30
N ASP A 94 -6.90 17.09 22.26
CA ASP A 94 -7.27 16.18 23.35
C ASP A 94 -7.85 14.85 22.78
N PRO A 95 -7.96 13.81 23.62
CA PRO A 95 -8.03 12.40 23.26
C PRO A 95 -9.49 11.91 23.12
N MET A 96 -9.65 10.66 22.66
CA MET A 96 -10.90 9.88 22.78
C MET A 96 -12.11 10.39 21.98
N ALA A 97 -12.16 10.03 20.70
CA ALA A 97 -13.44 9.71 20.07
C ALA A 97 -13.30 8.35 19.38
N CYS A 98 -13.17 7.29 20.20
CA CYS A 98 -13.63 5.98 19.77
C CYS A 98 -15.13 6.11 19.48
N ASN A 99 -15.47 6.26 18.21
CA ASN A 99 -16.85 6.15 17.77
C ASN A 99 -17.24 4.68 18.00
N SER A 100 -17.80 4.40 19.18
CA SER A 100 -18.39 3.10 19.51
C SER A 100 -19.37 2.72 18.39
N PRO A 101 -19.19 1.58 17.70
CA PRO A 101 -20.28 1.04 16.93
C PRO A 101 -21.39 0.66 17.92
N GLN A 102 -22.56 1.28 17.77
CA GLN A 102 -23.77 0.86 18.42
C GLN A 102 -23.97 -0.65 18.18
N SER A 103 -24.34 -1.35 19.26
CA SER A 103 -24.45 -2.81 19.45
C SER A 103 -24.78 -3.66 18.22
N PRO A 104 -24.27 -4.91 18.16
CA PRO A 104 -24.55 -5.82 17.05
C PRO A 104 -26.05 -6.11 16.96
N ALA A 105 -26.63 -5.88 15.79
CA ALA A 105 -27.92 -6.44 15.43
C ALA A 105 -27.84 -7.96 15.60
N VAL A 106 -28.70 -8.48 16.46
CA VAL A 106 -29.02 -9.91 16.57
C VAL A 106 -29.39 -10.40 15.18
N TRP A 107 -28.69 -11.42 14.70
CA TRP A 107 -29.11 -12.20 13.55
C TRP A 107 -29.90 -13.38 14.11
N GLU A 108 -31.17 -13.47 13.72
CA GLU A 108 -31.99 -14.67 13.87
C GLU A 108 -32.05 -15.38 12.50
#